data_AF-I4G2L0-F1
#
_entry.id   AF-I4G2L0-F1
#
_cell.length_a   1.000
_cell.length_b   1.000
_cell.length_c   1.000
_cell.angle_alpha   90.00
_cell.angle_beta   90.00
_cell.angle_gamma   90.00
#
_symmetry.space_group_name_H-M   'P 1'
#
loop_
_entity.id
_entity.type
_entity.pdbx_description
1 polymer ?
#
loop_
_entity_poly.entity_id
_entity_poly.type
_entity_poly.pdbx_seq_one_letter_code
_entity_poly.pdbx_strand_id
1 'polypeptide(L)' 'MSDLNRGIMKFEGADKPAVVAISSIIVIGSIIALILWAMKVAYI' A
#
# COMPACT_ATOMS: atom_id res chain seq x y z
N MET A 1 13.98 -2.55 -8.69
CA MET A 1 13.50 -1.16 -8.84
C MET A 1 14.64 -0.14 -8.76
N SER A 2 15.70 -0.28 -9.57
CA SER A 2 16.84 0.66 -9.46
C SER A 2 16.52 2.08 -9.95
N ASP A 3 15.61 2.24 -10.92
CA ASP A 3 15.28 3.57 -11.48
C ASP A 3 14.48 4.46 -10.51
N LEU A 4 13.68 3.86 -9.61
CA LEU A 4 12.93 4.58 -8.56
C LEU A 4 13.83 5.10 -7.44
N ASN A 5 14.97 4.45 -7.20
CA ASN A 5 15.90 4.78 -6.11
C ASN A 5 16.86 5.93 -6.51
N ARG A 6 16.30 7.05 -6.97
CA ARG A 6 17.04 8.25 -7.40
C ARG A 6 16.36 9.54 -6.95
N GLY A 7 17.13 10.64 -6.90
CA GLY A 7 16.61 11.96 -6.56
C GLY A 7 15.90 11.97 -5.20
N ILE A 8 14.72 12.59 -5.15
CA ILE A 8 13.93 12.74 -3.92
C ILE A 8 13.23 11.46 -3.45
N MET A 9 13.14 10.43 -4.31
CA MET A 9 12.47 9.15 -4.00
C MET A 9 13.47 8.08 -3.50
N LYS A 10 14.71 8.50 -3.18
CA LYS A 10 15.77 7.61 -2.71
C LYS A 10 15.59 7.30 -1.22
N PHE A 11 14.82 6.27 -0.92
CA PHE A 11 14.58 5.81 0.46
C PHE A 11 15.34 4.52 0.74
N GLU A 12 16.17 4.54 1.77
CA GLU A 12 16.98 3.38 2.13
C GLU A 12 16.11 2.19 2.54
N GLY A 13 16.26 1.07 1.83
CA GLY A 13 15.55 -0.17 2.12
C GLY A 13 14.07 -0.19 1.73
N ALA A 14 13.53 0.85 1.07
CA ALA A 14 12.14 0.87 0.61
C ALA A 14 11.83 -0.23 -0.43
N ASP A 15 12.81 -0.59 -1.26
CA ASP A 15 12.68 -1.65 -2.27
C ASP A 15 12.88 -3.07 -1.71
N LYS A 16 13.09 -3.23 -0.40
CA LYS A 16 13.25 -4.57 0.20
C LYS A 16 11.95 -5.36 0.03
N PRO A 17 11.99 -6.63 -0.43
CA PRO A 17 10.77 -7.43 -0.66
C PRO A 17 9.83 -7.48 0.55
N ALA A 18 10.39 -7.57 1.77
CA ALA A 18 9.62 -7.57 3.01
C ALA A 18 8.88 -6.25 3.24
N VAL A 19 9.51 -5.11 2.97
CA VAL A 19 8.91 -3.77 3.13
C VAL A 19 7.76 -3.58 2.14
N VAL A 20 7.99 -3.99 0.89
CA VAL A 20 6.97 -3.96 -0.15
C VAL A 20 5.77 -4.85 0.21
N ALA A 21 6.00 -6.06 0.71
CA ALA A 21 4.93 -6.97 1.12
C ALA A 21 4.07 -6.37 2.25
N ILE A 22 4.70 -5.84 3.31
CA ILE A 22 3.99 -5.22 4.44
C ILE A 22 3.17 -4.01 3.97
N SER A 23 3.79 -3.11 3.19
CA SER A 23 3.09 -1.93 2.66
C SER A 23 1.90 -2.30 1.77
N SER A 24 2.04 -3.37 0.97
CA SER A 24 0.98 -3.86 0.10
C SER A 24 -0.21 -4.41 0.89
N ILE A 25 0.04 -5.15 1.98
CA ILE A 25 -1.01 -5.63 2.89
C ILE A 25 -1.79 -4.45 3.48
N ILE A 26 -1.10 -3.40 3.91
CA ILE A 26 -1.75 -2.21 4.49
C ILE A 26 -2.63 -1.51 3.43
N VAL A 27 -2.07 -1.27 2.23
CA VAL A 27 -2.80 -0.58 1.16
C VAL A 27 -4.02 -1.40 0.73
N ILE A 28 -3.85 -2.68 0.39
CA ILE A 28 -4.96 -3.54 -0.05
C ILE A 28 -5.97 -3.75 1.08
N GLY A 29 -5.50 -3.98 2.31
CA GLY A 29 -6.37 -4.12 3.47
C GLY A 29 -7.23 -2.88 3.71
N SER A 30 -6.65 -1.67 3.56
CA SER A 30 -7.39 -0.42 3.69
C SER A 30 -8.45 -0.27 2.59
N ILE A 31 -8.14 -0.63 1.35
CA ILE A 31 -9.08 -0.58 0.22
C ILE A 31 -10.25 -1.54 0.47
N ILE A 32 -9.97 -2.79 0.87
CA ILE A 32 -11.01 -3.77 1.19
C ILE A 32 -11.89 -3.28 2.34
N ALA A 33 -11.29 -2.75 3.41
CA ALA A 33 -12.03 -2.21 4.53
C ALA A 33 -12.96 -1.06 4.11
N LEU A 34 -12.48 -0.15 3.26
CA LEU A 34 -13.28 0.96 2.73
C LEU A 34 -14.42 0.47 1.83
N ILE A 35 -14.19 -0.54 0.98
CA ILE A 35 -15.24 -1.12 0.14
C ILE A 35 -16.34 -1.76 1.01
N LEU A 36 -15.95 -2.59 1.98
CA LEU A 36 -16.89 -3.25 2.89
C LEU A 36 -17.68 -2.22 3.71
N TRP A 37 -17.00 -1.17 4.17
CA TRP A 37 -17.64 -0.09 4.90
C TRP A 37 -18.63 0.68 4.02
N ALA A 38 -18.23 1.05 2.80
CA ALA A 38 -19.10 1.74 1.84
C ALA A 38 -20.35 0.91 1.52
N MET A 39 -20.19 -0.40 1.27
CA MET A 39 -21.32 -1.30 1.03
C MET A 39 -22.27 -1.33 2.22
N LYS A 40 -21.74 -1.42 3.44
CA LYS A 40 -22.55 -1.44 4.66
C LYS A 40 -23.29 -0.11 4.82
N VAL A 41 -22.60 1.03 4.78
CA VAL A 41 -23.21 2.34 5.00
C VAL A 41 -24.23 2.70 3.91
N ALA A 42 -23.97 2.35 2.65
CA ALA A 42 -24.81 2.78 1.54
C ALA A 42 -26.03 1.88 1.30
N TYR A 43 -25.96 0.59 1.63
CA TYR A 43 -26.97 -0.39 1.21
C TYR A 43 -27.52 -1.29 2.32
N ILE A 44 -26.85 -1.39 3.48
CA ILE A 44 -27.25 -2.26 4.60
C ILE A 44 -27.72 -1.41 5.79
#